data_AF-A0A9X1YE62-F1
#
_entry.id   AF-A0A9X1YE62-F1
#
_cell.length_a   1.000
_cell.length_b   1.000
_cell.length_c   1.000
_cell.angle_alpha   90.00
_cell.angle_beta   90.00
_cell.angle_gamma   90.00
#
_symmetry.space_group_name_H-M   'P 1'
#
loop_
_entity.id
_entity.type
_entity.pdbx_description
1 polymer ?
#
loop_
_entity_poly.entity_id
_entity_poly.type
_entity_poly.pdbx_seq_one_letter_code
_entity_poly.pdbx_strand_id
1 'polypeptide(L)'
;MADKAASTDLAQAGEPVMTPRPPFSDHQVFVSLLPHMKAYARKGLHEYKTGQNGGTFSATALEQYSAQVLERVDALDSCISSLRLALSFIEDLDRAHSRVIELYRYHHENFLLRLTGVVDRAYRLVGASLMMSAKDLEKVGSNKLVDRAVVTDYPDVHGALKTLADTAAAHKNDRNMVAHSAAYSTRELGLFTAVTTMNLGLKGIDLDELMEHYFSNGAVSMVALIGEMVRGIEELLSTLAPIYAAVTRGTPHGSV
;
A
#
# COMPACT_ATOMS: atom_id res chain seq x y z
N MET A 1 29.35 -53.78 6.28
CA MET A 1 28.04 -53.64 5.60
C MET A 1 27.25 -52.65 6.43
N ALA A 2 27.53 -51.35 6.33
CA ALA A 2 27.12 -50.47 5.23
C ALA A 2 25.60 -50.50 5.06
N ASP A 3 24.89 -49.67 5.82
CA ASP A 3 23.90 -48.82 5.17
C ASP A 3 23.90 -47.43 5.80
N LYS A 4 23.87 -46.45 4.91
CA LYS A 4 24.31 -45.06 5.08
C LYS A 4 23.28 -44.22 4.35
N ALA A 5 22.87 -43.11 4.98
CA ALA A 5 21.98 -42.06 4.44
C ALA A 5 20.49 -42.50 4.35
N ALA A 6 19.50 -41.65 4.63
CA ALA A 6 19.46 -40.22 4.39
C ALA A 6 18.95 -39.43 5.61
N SER A 7 19.84 -38.55 6.08
CA SER A 7 19.50 -37.25 6.62
C SER A 7 18.85 -36.46 5.47
N THR A 8 17.57 -36.14 5.62
CA THR A 8 16.95 -35.09 4.82
C THR A 8 17.09 -33.82 5.63
N ASP A 9 18.18 -33.10 5.35
CA ASP A 9 18.27 -31.66 5.55
C ASP A 9 16.99 -31.04 4.97
N LEU A 10 16.06 -30.65 5.85
CA LEU A 10 15.10 -29.59 5.52
C LEU A 10 15.95 -28.33 5.39
N ALA A 11 16.38 -28.14 4.15
CA ALA A 11 17.05 -26.95 3.68
C ALA A 11 16.38 -25.72 4.28
N GLN A 12 17.22 -24.92 4.92
CA GLN A 12 16.97 -23.53 5.25
C GLN A 12 16.21 -22.88 4.09
N ALA A 13 14.91 -22.64 4.29
CA ALA A 13 14.16 -21.70 3.47
C ALA A 13 14.63 -20.30 3.88
N GLY A 14 15.83 -19.94 3.44
CA GLY A 14 16.33 -18.58 3.45
C GLY A 14 15.41 -17.72 2.59
N GLU A 15 14.52 -17.03 3.32
CA GLU A 15 13.58 -15.96 2.99
C GLU A 15 13.53 -15.44 1.54
N PRO A 16 12.34 -15.24 0.94
CA PRO A 16 12.16 -14.05 0.13
C PRO A 16 12.02 -12.87 1.10
N VAL A 17 13.15 -12.37 1.64
CA VAL A 17 13.22 -10.97 2.08
C VAL A 17 12.69 -10.20 0.89
N MET A 18 11.54 -9.54 0.99
CA MET A 18 11.06 -8.68 -0.09
C MET A 18 12.20 -7.73 -0.43
N THR A 19 12.85 -7.96 -1.58
CA THR A 19 14.02 -7.18 -1.98
C THR A 19 13.65 -5.71 -1.89
N PRO A 20 14.46 -4.85 -1.24
CA PRO A 20 14.15 -3.44 -1.10
C PRO A 20 13.82 -2.85 -2.47
N ARG A 21 12.55 -2.45 -2.65
CA ARG A 21 12.12 -1.74 -3.85
C ARG A 21 12.61 -0.31 -3.76
N PRO A 22 13.11 0.30 -4.85
CA PRO A 22 13.30 1.74 -4.90
C PRO A 22 11.99 2.46 -4.52
N PRO A 23 12.03 3.60 -3.81
CA PRO A 23 10.86 4.44 -3.59
C PRO A 23 10.13 4.80 -4.89
N PHE A 24 8.83 5.06 -4.84
CA PHE A 24 8.08 5.54 -6.01
C PHE A 24 8.59 6.91 -6.46
N SER A 25 9.15 7.71 -5.55
CA SER A 25 9.78 9.00 -5.88
C SER A 25 11.02 8.88 -6.77
N ASP A 26 11.62 7.69 -6.88
CA ASP A 26 12.70 7.41 -7.83
C ASP A 26 12.20 7.08 -9.25
N HIS A 27 10.88 7.00 -9.45
CA HIS A 27 10.30 6.71 -10.76
C HIS A 27 10.66 7.79 -11.80
N GLN A 28 11.07 7.38 -13.00
CA GLN A 28 11.62 8.27 -14.04
C GLN A 28 10.70 9.42 -14.46
N VAL A 29 9.38 9.27 -14.23
CA VAL A 29 8.37 10.28 -14.59
C VAL A 29 8.53 11.59 -13.81
N PHE A 30 9.24 11.55 -12.67
CA PHE A 30 9.45 12.71 -11.83
C PHE A 30 10.72 13.50 -12.18
N VAL A 31 11.54 13.04 -13.13
CA VAL A 31 12.81 13.69 -13.49
C VAL A 31 12.63 15.19 -13.79
N SER A 32 11.54 15.57 -14.44
CA SER A 32 11.23 16.98 -14.75
C SER A 32 10.74 17.79 -13.53
N LEU A 33 10.16 17.14 -12.53
CA LEU A 33 9.67 17.78 -11.29
C LEU A 33 10.76 17.91 -10.22
N LEU A 34 11.75 17.01 -10.22
CA LEU A 34 12.79 16.95 -9.19
C LEU A 34 13.55 18.27 -8.95
N PRO A 35 13.95 19.06 -9.97
CA PRO A 35 14.62 20.34 -9.73
C PRO A 35 13.75 21.33 -8.94
N HIS A 36 12.45 21.35 -9.22
CA HIS A 36 11.49 22.24 -8.55
C HIS A 36 11.19 21.77 -7.12
N MET A 37 11.07 20.46 -6.91
CA MET A 37 10.94 19.90 -5.56
C MET A 37 12.18 20.20 -4.70
N LYS A 38 13.40 20.06 -5.26
CA LYS A 38 14.64 20.42 -4.55
C LYS A 38 14.69 21.90 -4.18
N ALA A 39 14.25 22.78 -5.08
CA ALA A 39 14.18 24.21 -4.80
C ALA A 39 13.16 24.52 -3.70
N TYR A 40 11.97 23.92 -3.76
CA TYR A 40 10.95 24.01 -2.71
C TYR A 40 11.48 23.57 -1.35
N ALA A 41 12.04 22.36 -1.27
CA ALA A 41 12.58 21.79 -0.03
C ALA A 41 13.70 22.66 0.55
N ARG A 42 14.62 23.16 -0.29
CA ARG A 42 15.71 24.04 0.17
C ARG A 42 15.18 25.34 0.78
N LYS A 43 14.18 25.97 0.16
CA LYS A 43 13.55 27.20 0.68
C LYS A 43 12.83 26.92 2.01
N GLY A 44 12.06 25.84 2.07
CA GLY A 44 11.36 25.42 3.29
C GLY A 44 12.31 25.10 4.45
N LEU A 45 13.38 24.34 4.19
CA LEU A 45 14.38 24.03 5.21
C LEU A 45 15.19 25.26 5.66
N HIS A 46 15.47 26.19 4.74
CA HIS A 46 16.11 27.44 5.10
C HIS A 46 15.22 28.24 6.06
N GLU A 47 13.94 28.39 5.74
CA GLU A 47 12.98 29.07 6.61
C GLU A 47 12.80 28.35 7.95
N TYR A 48 12.69 27.02 7.96
CA TYR A 48 12.61 26.23 9.19
C TYR A 48 13.81 26.47 10.11
N LYS A 49 15.01 26.63 9.53
CA LYS A 49 16.25 26.88 10.28
C LYS A 49 16.35 28.30 10.81
N THR A 50 15.94 29.31 10.04
CA THR A 50 16.18 30.72 10.37
C THR A 50 14.98 31.41 11.02
N GLY A 51 13.76 30.95 10.74
CA GLY A 51 12.51 31.58 11.18
C GLY A 51 12.30 33.01 10.67
N GLN A 52 13.06 33.44 9.66
CA GLN A 52 13.14 34.84 9.24
C GLN A 52 11.83 35.38 8.67
N ASN A 53 10.96 34.50 8.16
CA ASN A 53 9.68 34.85 7.56
C ASN A 53 8.50 34.23 8.34
N GLY A 54 8.67 34.01 9.64
CA GLY A 54 7.61 33.52 10.52
C GLY A 54 7.11 32.11 10.16
N GLY A 55 7.98 31.27 9.59
CA GLY A 55 7.64 29.89 9.19
C GLY A 55 7.03 29.78 7.79
N THR A 56 7.04 30.85 6.99
CA THR A 56 6.48 30.85 5.62
C THR A 56 7.56 31.15 4.57
N PHE A 57 7.41 30.66 3.35
CA PHE A 57 8.36 30.98 2.27
C PHE A 57 7.68 31.10 0.91
N SER A 58 8.28 31.87 0.01
CA SER A 58 7.77 32.05 -1.35
C SER A 58 8.19 30.89 -2.25
N ALA A 59 7.20 30.22 -2.85
CA ALA A 59 7.41 29.18 -3.85
C ALA A 59 6.68 29.53 -5.15
N THR A 60 7.29 29.20 -6.28
CA THR A 60 6.66 29.30 -7.60
C THR A 60 5.53 28.27 -7.73
N ALA A 61 4.61 28.47 -8.68
CA ALA A 61 3.54 27.51 -8.94
C ALA A 61 4.09 26.10 -9.24
N LEU A 62 5.20 26.00 -9.98
CA LEU A 62 5.80 24.72 -10.34
C LEU A 62 6.53 24.04 -9.17
N GLU A 63 7.12 24.83 -8.26
CA GLU A 63 7.66 24.33 -7.00
C GLU A 63 6.56 23.78 -6.10
N GLN A 64 5.44 24.50 -5.96
CA GLN A 64 4.27 24.04 -5.19
C GLN A 64 3.64 22.79 -5.79
N TYR A 65 3.44 22.77 -7.11
CA TYR A 65 2.92 21.60 -7.83
C TYR A 65 3.80 20.37 -7.60
N SER A 66 5.10 20.51 -7.81
CA SER A 66 6.05 19.40 -7.64
C SER A 66 6.05 18.88 -6.20
N ALA A 67 5.99 19.77 -5.21
CA ALA A 67 5.89 19.37 -3.81
C ALA A 67 4.60 18.60 -3.51
N GLN A 68 3.45 19.07 -3.99
CA GLN A 68 2.16 18.40 -3.79
C GLN A 68 2.13 17.02 -4.44
N VAL A 69 2.62 16.88 -5.67
CA VAL A 69 2.67 15.58 -6.35
C VAL A 69 3.56 14.61 -5.57
N LEU A 70 4.79 15.01 -5.23
CA LEU A 70 5.75 14.13 -4.56
C LEU A 70 5.28 13.76 -3.13
N GLU A 71 4.59 14.66 -2.42
CA GLU A 71 3.96 14.32 -1.14
C GLU A 71 2.93 13.19 -1.28
N ARG A 72 2.15 13.16 -2.37
CA ARG A 72 1.19 12.07 -2.64
C ARG A 72 1.89 10.76 -3.02
N VAL A 73 3.03 10.84 -3.68
CA VAL A 73 3.87 9.68 -3.99
C VAL A 73 4.44 9.07 -2.70
N ASP A 74 5.00 9.90 -1.82
CA ASP A 74 5.53 9.45 -0.53
C ASP A 74 4.43 8.84 0.36
N ALA A 75 3.20 9.35 0.26
CA ALA A 75 2.05 8.76 0.94
C ALA A 75 1.70 7.36 0.43
N LEU A 76 1.89 7.08 -0.87
CA LEU A 76 1.72 5.73 -1.43
C LEU A 76 2.83 4.79 -0.97
N ASP A 77 4.09 5.24 -0.97
CA ASP A 77 5.22 4.47 -0.43
C ASP A 77 5.00 4.08 1.04
N SER A 78 4.52 5.04 1.83
CA SER A 78 4.19 4.81 3.23
C SER A 78 3.08 3.76 3.40
N CYS A 79 2.09 3.74 2.50
CA CYS A 79 1.05 2.71 2.51
C CYS A 79 1.59 1.32 2.16
N ILE A 80 2.42 1.19 1.13
CA ILE A 80 3.06 -0.09 0.79
C ILE A 80 3.96 -0.57 1.93
N SER A 81 4.74 0.32 2.52
CA SER A 81 5.58 0.01 3.68
C SER A 81 4.76 -0.49 4.87
N SER A 82 3.59 0.12 5.10
CA SER A 82 2.69 -0.30 6.17
C SER A 82 2.02 -1.66 5.89
N LEU A 83 1.74 -2.00 4.62
CA LEU A 83 1.27 -3.33 4.24
C LEU A 83 2.34 -4.40 4.48
N ARG A 84 3.58 -4.11 4.07
CA ARG A 84 4.74 -4.99 4.32
C ARG A 84 4.97 -5.20 5.81
N LEU A 85 4.83 -4.16 6.63
CA LEU A 85 4.94 -4.29 8.08
C LEU A 85 3.85 -5.19 8.67
N ALA A 86 2.60 -5.08 8.20
CA ALA A 86 1.53 -5.96 8.65
C ALA A 86 1.78 -7.42 8.26
N LEU A 87 2.31 -7.65 7.05
CA LEU A 87 2.74 -8.96 6.57
C LEU A 87 3.89 -9.53 7.40
N SER A 88 4.95 -8.75 7.66
CA SER A 88 6.13 -9.25 8.40
C SER A 88 5.73 -9.73 9.79
N PHE A 89 4.79 -9.04 10.46
CA PHE A 89 4.25 -9.53 11.72
C PHE A 89 3.57 -10.90 11.59
N ILE A 90 2.85 -11.17 10.51
CA ILE A 90 2.18 -12.47 10.27
C ILE A 90 3.20 -13.59 9.99
N GLU A 91 4.25 -13.27 9.24
CA GLU A 91 5.37 -14.18 8.94
C GLU A 91 6.14 -14.51 10.23
N ASP A 92 6.42 -13.51 11.06
CA ASP A 92 7.19 -13.61 12.31
C ASP A 92 6.36 -14.06 13.53
N LEU A 93 5.08 -14.40 13.35
CA LEU A 93 4.20 -14.78 14.46
C LEU A 93 4.74 -16.02 15.19
N ASP A 94 5.08 -15.84 16.46
CA ASP A 94 5.37 -16.95 17.37
C ASP A 94 4.12 -17.83 17.54
N ARG A 95 4.20 -19.05 17.01
CA ARG A 95 3.09 -20.01 17.00
C ARG A 95 2.79 -20.57 18.37
N ALA A 96 3.77 -20.57 19.29
CA ALA A 96 3.56 -20.96 20.68
C ALA A 96 2.89 -19.86 21.52
N HIS A 97 2.68 -18.67 20.96
CA HIS A 97 2.06 -17.57 21.67
C HIS A 97 0.60 -17.89 22.00
N SER A 98 0.21 -17.72 23.28
CA SER A 98 -1.13 -18.04 23.78
C SER A 98 -2.28 -17.26 23.12
N ARG A 99 -1.94 -16.23 22.34
CA ARG A 99 -2.87 -15.37 21.58
C ARG A 99 -2.57 -15.34 20.08
N VAL A 100 -1.94 -16.38 19.53
CA VAL A 100 -1.49 -16.42 18.13
C VAL A 100 -2.66 -16.14 17.15
N ILE A 101 -3.85 -16.66 17.45
CA ILE A 101 -5.05 -16.48 16.59
C ILE A 101 -5.52 -15.03 16.60
N GLU A 102 -5.56 -14.38 17.77
CA GLU A 102 -5.93 -12.97 17.90
C GLU A 102 -4.90 -12.06 17.25
N LEU A 103 -3.61 -12.35 17.40
CA LEU A 103 -2.55 -11.58 16.75
C LEU A 103 -2.63 -11.71 15.23
N TYR A 104 -2.84 -12.92 14.71
CA TYR A 104 -3.06 -13.12 13.28
C TYR A 104 -4.25 -12.31 12.77
N ARG A 105 -5.41 -12.39 13.44
CA ARG A 105 -6.61 -11.61 13.07
C ARG A 105 -6.30 -10.12 13.07
N TYR A 106 -5.68 -9.61 14.12
CA TYR A 106 -5.32 -8.20 14.24
C TYR A 106 -4.44 -7.73 13.08
N HIS A 107 -3.36 -8.44 12.76
CA HIS A 107 -2.47 -8.03 11.68
C HIS A 107 -3.13 -8.18 10.30
N HIS A 108 -3.95 -9.21 10.10
CA HIS A 108 -4.72 -9.41 8.87
C HIS A 108 -5.75 -8.30 8.64
N GLU A 109 -6.48 -7.88 9.68
CA GLU A 109 -7.39 -6.73 9.62
C GLU A 109 -6.65 -5.44 9.27
N ASN A 110 -5.52 -5.21 9.93
CA ASN A 110 -4.67 -4.05 9.69
C ASN A 110 -4.15 -4.00 8.26
N PHE A 111 -3.85 -5.15 7.67
CA PHE A 111 -3.49 -5.29 6.26
C PHE A 111 -4.65 -4.90 5.34
N LEU A 112 -5.83 -5.51 5.53
CA LEU A 112 -7.02 -5.24 4.70
C LEU A 112 -7.46 -3.77 4.74
N LEU A 113 -7.40 -3.13 5.92
CA LEU A 113 -7.73 -1.71 6.05
C LEU A 113 -6.74 -0.84 5.28
N ARG A 114 -5.44 -1.12 5.39
CA ARG A 114 -4.39 -0.38 4.69
C ARG A 114 -4.43 -0.56 3.18
N LEU A 115 -4.86 -1.73 2.70
CA LEU A 115 -5.00 -2.04 1.28
C LEU A 115 -5.94 -1.04 0.60
N THR A 116 -7.11 -0.78 1.22
CA THR A 116 -8.05 0.21 0.69
C THR A 116 -7.48 1.64 0.70
N GLY A 117 -6.65 1.94 1.70
CA GLY A 117 -5.95 3.23 1.79
C GLY A 117 -4.96 3.50 0.66
N VAL A 118 -4.47 2.46 -0.04
CA VAL A 118 -3.63 2.59 -1.25
C VAL A 118 -4.45 3.21 -2.38
N VAL A 119 -5.65 2.66 -2.64
CA VAL A 119 -6.53 3.13 -3.73
C VAL A 119 -6.93 4.59 -3.52
N ASP A 120 -7.35 4.96 -2.31
CA ASP A 120 -7.71 6.35 -2.00
C ASP A 120 -6.54 7.32 -2.23
N ARG A 121 -5.31 6.91 -1.91
CA ARG A 121 -4.12 7.73 -2.15
C ARG A 121 -3.74 7.78 -3.63
N ALA A 122 -3.98 6.73 -4.39
CA ALA A 122 -3.79 6.73 -5.84
C ALA A 122 -4.73 7.75 -6.51
N TYR A 123 -6.01 7.78 -6.13
CA TYR A 123 -6.94 8.82 -6.59
C TYR A 123 -6.49 10.23 -6.20
N ARG A 124 -5.99 10.42 -4.97
CA ARG A 124 -5.44 11.73 -4.54
C ARG A 124 -4.19 12.14 -5.30
N LEU A 125 -3.30 11.20 -5.64
CA LEU A 125 -2.14 11.47 -6.49
C LEU A 125 -2.59 11.95 -7.88
N VAL A 126 -3.54 11.26 -8.50
CA VAL A 126 -4.09 11.66 -9.80
C VAL A 126 -4.73 13.04 -9.72
N GLY A 127 -5.55 13.29 -8.70
CA GLY A 127 -6.17 14.60 -8.50
C GLY A 127 -5.14 15.72 -8.30
N ALA A 128 -4.09 15.49 -7.52
CA ALA A 128 -2.98 16.45 -7.37
C ALA A 128 -2.23 16.67 -8.68
N SER A 129 -2.04 15.61 -9.47
CA SER A 129 -1.40 15.67 -10.79
C SER A 129 -2.20 16.53 -11.77
N LEU A 130 -3.54 16.53 -11.63
CA LEU A 130 -4.48 17.39 -12.37
C LEU A 130 -4.72 18.77 -11.72
N MET A 131 -3.90 19.16 -10.74
CA MET A 131 -3.99 20.45 -10.04
C MET A 131 -5.34 20.71 -9.34
N MET A 132 -6.05 19.65 -8.94
CA MET A 132 -7.29 19.79 -8.18
C MET A 132 -6.99 20.32 -6.78
N SER A 133 -7.92 21.09 -6.21
CA SER A 133 -7.70 21.70 -4.89
C SER A 133 -7.58 20.63 -3.79
N ALA A 134 -6.67 20.82 -2.83
CA ALA A 134 -6.52 19.91 -1.69
C ALA A 134 -7.85 19.71 -0.94
N LYS A 135 -8.62 20.80 -0.79
CA LYS A 135 -9.96 20.79 -0.19
C LYS A 135 -10.92 19.84 -0.90
N ASP A 136 -10.84 19.69 -2.21
CA ASP A 136 -11.70 18.77 -2.96
C ASP A 136 -11.23 17.32 -2.85
N LEU A 137 -9.91 17.10 -2.75
CA LEU A 137 -9.32 15.77 -2.60
C LEU A 137 -9.52 15.16 -1.19
N GLU A 138 -9.70 16.01 -0.18
CA GLU A 138 -9.92 15.60 1.22
C GLU A 138 -11.38 15.26 1.55
N LYS A 139 -12.33 15.66 0.70
CA LYS A 139 -13.76 15.37 0.91
C LYS A 139 -14.08 13.89 0.69
N VAL A 140 -15.08 13.42 1.44
CA VAL A 140 -15.71 12.11 1.17
C VAL A 140 -16.25 12.11 -0.26
N GLY A 141 -15.90 11.08 -1.03
CA GLY A 141 -16.31 10.94 -2.42
C GLY A 141 -15.39 11.63 -3.44
N SER A 142 -14.24 12.14 -3.02
CA SER A 142 -13.23 12.72 -3.93
C SER A 142 -12.77 11.74 -5.03
N ASN A 143 -12.77 10.43 -4.77
CA ASN A 143 -12.48 9.43 -5.81
C ASN A 143 -13.43 9.57 -7.02
N LYS A 144 -14.74 9.80 -6.80
CA LYS A 144 -15.72 10.01 -7.90
C LYS A 144 -15.51 11.33 -8.64
N LEU A 145 -14.93 12.33 -7.98
CA LEU A 145 -14.59 13.60 -8.59
C LEU A 145 -13.41 13.40 -9.56
N VAL A 146 -12.35 12.74 -9.10
CA VAL A 146 -11.18 12.41 -9.91
C VAL A 146 -11.57 11.48 -11.06
N ASP A 147 -12.36 10.44 -10.81
CA ASP A 147 -12.84 9.48 -11.80
C ASP A 147 -13.50 10.16 -13.00
N ARG A 148 -14.41 11.11 -12.73
CA ARG A 148 -15.06 11.92 -13.77
C ARG A 148 -14.10 12.82 -14.53
N ALA A 149 -13.03 13.30 -13.90
CA ALA A 149 -12.03 14.16 -14.53
C ALA A 149 -11.09 13.37 -15.46
N VAL A 150 -10.90 12.07 -15.22
CA VAL A 150 -9.99 11.24 -16.04
C VAL A 150 -10.69 10.38 -17.08
N VAL A 151 -11.96 10.01 -16.89
CA VAL A 151 -12.63 9.00 -17.73
C VAL A 151 -12.63 9.33 -19.24
N THR A 152 -12.76 10.60 -19.59
CA THR A 152 -12.81 11.05 -21.00
C THR A 152 -11.44 11.49 -21.50
N ASP A 153 -10.76 12.36 -20.73
CA ASP A 153 -9.56 13.07 -21.21
C ASP A 153 -8.26 12.29 -20.95
N TYR A 154 -8.29 11.33 -20.02
CA TYR A 154 -7.13 10.53 -19.61
C TYR A 154 -7.52 9.04 -19.43
N PRO A 155 -7.97 8.35 -20.49
CA PRO A 155 -8.50 6.99 -20.41
C PRO A 155 -7.48 5.99 -19.86
N ASP A 156 -6.19 6.17 -20.13
CA ASP A 156 -5.12 5.30 -19.61
C ASP A 156 -4.97 5.45 -18.09
N VAL A 157 -5.02 6.69 -17.58
CA VAL A 157 -4.98 6.98 -16.14
C VAL A 157 -6.21 6.39 -15.45
N HIS A 158 -7.38 6.53 -16.07
CA HIS A 158 -8.61 5.93 -15.57
C HIS A 158 -8.52 4.39 -15.55
N GLY A 159 -7.96 3.76 -16.58
CA GLY A 159 -7.72 2.32 -16.64
C GLY A 159 -6.79 1.83 -15.52
N ALA A 160 -5.69 2.54 -15.27
CA ALA A 160 -4.77 2.23 -14.19
C ALA A 160 -5.41 2.36 -12.79
N LEU A 161 -6.16 3.45 -12.55
CA LEU A 161 -6.92 3.65 -11.31
C LEU A 161 -7.96 2.55 -11.09
N LYS A 162 -8.70 2.18 -12.14
CA LYS A 162 -9.70 1.13 -12.09
C LYS A 162 -9.07 -0.22 -11.78
N THR A 163 -7.93 -0.53 -12.38
CA THR A 163 -7.18 -1.77 -12.09
C THR A 163 -6.82 -1.85 -10.59
N LEU A 164 -6.26 -0.79 -10.02
CA LEU A 164 -5.97 -0.73 -8.58
C LEU A 164 -7.24 -0.89 -7.72
N ALA A 165 -8.33 -0.23 -8.11
CA ALA A 165 -9.60 -0.33 -7.41
C ALA A 165 -10.19 -1.74 -7.47
N ASP A 166 -10.14 -2.40 -8.63
CA ASP A 166 -10.65 -3.75 -8.85
C ASP A 166 -9.82 -4.79 -8.06
N THR A 167 -8.50 -4.64 -8.04
CA THR A 167 -7.59 -5.45 -7.20
C THR A 167 -7.97 -5.34 -5.71
N ALA A 168 -8.21 -4.13 -5.19
CA ALA A 168 -8.65 -3.97 -3.80
C ALA A 168 -10.09 -4.46 -3.59
N ALA A 169 -10.96 -4.32 -4.59
CA ALA A 169 -12.36 -4.70 -4.50
C ALA A 169 -12.57 -6.22 -4.42
N ALA A 170 -11.65 -7.02 -4.95
CA ALA A 170 -11.64 -8.47 -4.76
C ALA A 170 -11.65 -8.87 -3.27
N HIS A 171 -11.11 -8.02 -2.39
CA HIS A 171 -11.05 -8.21 -0.94
C HIS A 171 -12.10 -7.40 -0.17
N LYS A 172 -13.08 -6.82 -0.87
CA LYS A 172 -14.12 -5.97 -0.27
C LYS A 172 -14.98 -6.71 0.74
N ASN A 173 -15.26 -8.00 0.49
CA ASN A 173 -16.06 -8.82 1.40
C ASN A 173 -15.33 -9.03 2.73
N ASP A 174 -14.05 -9.38 2.69
CA ASP A 174 -13.22 -9.56 3.89
C ASP A 174 -13.13 -8.25 4.68
N ARG A 175 -12.91 -7.13 3.98
CA ARG A 175 -12.94 -5.79 4.60
C ARG A 175 -14.29 -5.46 5.21
N ASN A 176 -15.40 -5.75 4.52
CA ASN A 176 -16.74 -5.50 5.03
C ASN A 176 -17.00 -6.31 6.31
N MET A 177 -16.49 -7.54 6.38
CA MET A 177 -16.51 -8.30 7.61
C MET A 177 -15.74 -7.57 8.71
N VAL A 178 -14.51 -7.09 8.47
CA VAL A 178 -13.76 -6.30 9.46
C VAL A 178 -14.53 -5.04 9.91
N ALA A 179 -15.20 -4.35 8.98
CA ALA A 179 -15.88 -3.09 9.27
C ALA A 179 -17.24 -3.27 9.99
N HIS A 180 -17.92 -4.41 9.78
CA HIS A 180 -19.28 -4.64 10.30
C HIS A 180 -19.37 -5.72 11.38
N SER A 181 -18.36 -6.58 11.52
CA SER A 181 -18.22 -7.56 12.60
C SER A 181 -17.15 -7.12 13.59
N ALA A 182 -17.23 -7.58 14.84
CA ALA A 182 -16.29 -7.17 15.88
C ALA A 182 -14.84 -7.69 15.67
N ALA A 183 -14.64 -8.67 14.78
CA ALA A 183 -13.33 -9.22 14.41
C ALA A 183 -13.40 -10.01 13.09
N TYR A 184 -12.34 -9.93 12.28
CA TYR A 184 -12.12 -10.81 11.13
C TYR A 184 -12.19 -12.28 11.58
N SER A 185 -13.02 -13.06 10.89
CA SER A 185 -13.22 -14.45 11.22
C SER A 185 -13.48 -15.25 9.96
N THR A 186 -12.78 -16.37 9.84
CA THR A 186 -13.06 -17.41 8.85
C THR A 186 -13.54 -18.65 9.58
N ARG A 187 -14.03 -19.64 8.83
CA ARG A 187 -14.40 -20.94 9.41
C ARG A 187 -13.23 -21.55 10.16
N GLU A 188 -12.04 -21.52 9.57
CA GLU A 188 -10.80 -22.09 10.09
C GLU A 188 -10.38 -21.40 11.38
N LEU A 189 -10.36 -20.06 11.38
CA LEU A 189 -10.06 -19.28 12.58
C LEU A 189 -11.07 -19.54 13.70
N GLY A 190 -12.35 -19.74 13.37
CA GLY A 190 -13.38 -20.11 14.34
C GLY A 190 -13.14 -21.50 14.95
N LEU A 191 -12.75 -22.48 14.13
CA LEU A 191 -12.40 -23.82 14.57
C LEU A 191 -11.16 -23.79 15.47
N PHE A 192 -10.10 -23.09 15.06
CA PHE A 192 -8.89 -22.94 15.88
C PHE A 192 -9.22 -22.32 17.24
N THR A 193 -9.98 -21.21 17.27
CA THR A 193 -10.41 -20.59 18.53
C THR A 193 -11.23 -21.55 19.40
N ALA A 194 -12.16 -22.30 18.82
CA ALA A 194 -12.99 -23.23 19.60
C ALA A 194 -12.15 -24.35 20.22
N VAL A 195 -11.24 -24.95 19.45
CA VAL A 195 -10.35 -26.02 19.94
C VAL A 195 -9.45 -25.51 21.05
N THR A 196 -8.79 -24.35 20.86
CA THR A 196 -7.88 -23.79 21.87
C THR A 196 -8.61 -23.35 23.13
N THR A 197 -9.74 -22.66 22.99
CA THR A 197 -10.51 -22.12 24.13
C THR A 197 -11.17 -23.22 24.95
N MET A 198 -11.71 -24.25 24.29
CA MET A 198 -12.37 -25.37 24.96
C MET A 198 -11.41 -26.49 25.35
N ASN A 199 -10.11 -26.36 25.04
CA ASN A 199 -9.08 -27.37 25.26
C ASN A 199 -9.50 -28.76 24.74
N LEU A 200 -10.02 -28.79 23.50
CA LEU A 200 -10.52 -30.02 22.91
C LEU A 200 -9.34 -30.94 22.57
N GLY A 201 -9.34 -32.15 23.12
CA GLY A 201 -8.36 -33.17 22.78
C GLY A 201 -8.49 -33.61 21.32
N LEU A 202 -7.58 -33.17 20.47
CA LEU A 202 -7.54 -33.54 19.07
C LEU A 202 -6.72 -34.83 18.89
N LYS A 203 -7.40 -35.98 18.83
CA LYS A 203 -6.71 -37.26 18.60
C LYS A 203 -6.14 -37.31 17.17
N GLY A 204 -4.81 -37.29 17.06
CA GLY A 204 -4.10 -37.47 15.80
C GLY A 204 -4.20 -36.29 14.83
N ILE A 205 -4.61 -35.11 15.30
CA ILE A 205 -4.60 -33.87 14.52
C ILE A 205 -3.63 -32.91 15.22
N ASP A 206 -2.62 -32.47 14.48
CA ASP A 206 -1.69 -31.44 14.91
C ASP A 206 -2.31 -30.06 14.61
N LEU A 207 -2.76 -29.36 15.66
CA LEU A 207 -3.38 -28.05 15.50
C LEU A 207 -2.36 -26.99 15.08
N ASP A 208 -1.14 -27.10 15.58
CA ASP A 208 -0.09 -26.11 15.35
C ASP A 208 0.36 -26.16 13.89
N GLU A 209 0.52 -27.37 13.33
CA GLU A 209 0.80 -27.58 11.91
C GLU A 209 -0.31 -27.00 11.01
N LEU A 210 -1.59 -27.22 11.38
CA LEU A 210 -2.72 -26.67 10.62
C LEU A 210 -2.80 -25.14 10.68
N MET A 211 -2.53 -24.56 11.86
CA MET A 211 -2.48 -23.11 12.03
C MET A 211 -1.31 -22.51 11.23
N GLU A 212 -0.13 -23.12 11.30
CA GLU A 212 1.04 -22.71 10.52
C GLU A 212 0.74 -22.72 9.02
N HIS A 213 0.19 -23.81 8.51
CA HIS A 213 -0.19 -23.90 7.10
C HIS A 213 -1.19 -22.80 6.70
N TYR A 214 -2.22 -22.57 7.53
CA TYR A 214 -3.23 -21.55 7.27
C TYR A 214 -2.65 -20.13 7.27
N PHE A 215 -1.82 -19.79 8.28
CA PHE A 215 -1.21 -18.48 8.39
C PHE A 215 -0.21 -18.21 7.25
N SER A 216 0.59 -19.22 6.88
CA SER A 216 1.53 -19.15 5.76
C SER A 216 0.82 -18.92 4.42
N ASN A 217 -0.29 -19.62 4.17
CA ASN A 217 -1.10 -19.38 2.95
C ASN A 217 -1.69 -17.96 2.92
N GLY A 218 -2.10 -17.44 4.07
CA GLY A 218 -2.52 -16.04 4.23
C GLY A 218 -1.41 -15.07 3.86
N ALA A 219 -0.20 -15.26 4.41
CA ALA A 219 0.98 -14.46 4.11
C ALA A 219 1.34 -14.47 2.61
N VAL A 220 1.36 -15.65 1.97
CA VAL A 220 1.61 -15.78 0.52
C VAL A 220 0.60 -14.97 -0.31
N SER A 221 -0.68 -15.01 0.07
CA SER A 221 -1.73 -14.24 -0.61
C SER A 221 -1.52 -12.73 -0.46
N MET A 222 -1.08 -12.27 0.73
CA MET A 222 -0.75 -10.87 0.99
C MET A 222 0.47 -10.39 0.21
N VAL A 223 1.52 -11.22 0.09
CA VAL A 223 2.71 -10.94 -0.73
C VAL A 223 2.31 -10.70 -2.18
N ALA A 224 1.51 -11.61 -2.75
CA ALA A 224 1.03 -11.48 -4.13
C ALA A 224 0.25 -10.18 -4.32
N LEU A 225 -0.63 -9.83 -3.38
CA LEU A 225 -1.43 -8.63 -3.44
C LEU A 225 -0.61 -7.34 -3.31
N ILE A 226 0.41 -7.31 -2.44
CA ILE A 226 1.38 -6.20 -2.39
C ILE A 226 2.06 -6.04 -3.76
N GLY A 227 2.49 -7.15 -4.37
CA GLY A 227 3.13 -7.14 -5.68
C GLY A 227 2.21 -6.61 -6.80
N GLU A 228 0.93 -6.96 -6.77
CA GLU A 228 -0.09 -6.40 -7.68
C GLU A 228 -0.29 -4.90 -7.46
N MET A 229 -0.42 -4.46 -6.21
CA MET A 229 -0.57 -3.03 -5.89
C MET A 229 0.64 -2.20 -6.32
N VAL A 230 1.86 -2.70 -6.07
CA VAL A 230 3.09 -2.03 -6.51
C VAL A 230 3.12 -1.88 -8.03
N ARG A 231 2.86 -2.96 -8.78
CA ARG A 231 2.81 -2.91 -10.25
C ARG A 231 1.74 -1.96 -10.75
N GLY A 232 0.54 -1.97 -10.15
CA GLY A 232 -0.54 -1.06 -10.51
C GLY A 232 -0.20 0.41 -10.24
N ILE A 233 0.55 0.70 -9.17
CA ILE A 233 1.04 2.06 -8.90
C ILE A 233 2.10 2.46 -9.94
N GLU A 234 3.06 1.59 -10.26
CA GLU A 234 4.09 1.89 -11.27
C GLU A 234 3.49 2.14 -12.66
N GLU A 235 2.45 1.39 -13.02
CA GLU A 235 1.67 1.63 -14.24
C GLU A 235 0.96 2.99 -14.15
N LEU A 236 0.27 3.29 -13.05
CA LEU A 236 -0.37 4.58 -12.84
C LEU A 236 0.63 5.74 -12.99
N LEU A 237 1.81 5.64 -12.37
CA LEU A 237 2.86 6.64 -12.49
C LEU A 237 3.29 6.84 -13.94
N SER A 238 3.43 5.75 -14.69
CA SER A 238 3.78 5.80 -16.11
C SER A 238 2.71 6.51 -16.94
N THR A 239 1.42 6.25 -16.68
CA THR A 239 0.32 6.95 -17.36
C THR A 239 0.22 8.45 -17.03
N LEU A 240 0.78 8.89 -15.89
CA LEU A 240 0.83 10.31 -15.50
C LEU A 240 1.99 11.09 -16.15
N ALA A 241 2.94 10.41 -16.79
CA ALA A 241 4.11 11.06 -17.40
C ALA A 241 3.75 12.20 -18.39
N PRO A 242 2.76 12.06 -19.30
CA PRO A 242 2.39 13.13 -20.22
C PRO A 242 1.85 14.38 -19.52
N ILE A 243 1.15 14.21 -18.39
CA ILE A 243 0.62 15.31 -17.57
C ILE A 243 1.78 16.12 -16.99
N TYR A 244 2.75 15.44 -16.37
CA TYR A 244 3.94 16.11 -15.81
C TYR A 244 4.76 16.83 -16.88
N ALA A 245 4.91 16.23 -18.07
CA ALA A 245 5.58 16.85 -19.20
C ALA A 245 4.82 18.09 -19.74
N ALA A 246 3.50 18.11 -19.69
CA ALA A 246 2.71 19.27 -20.09
C ALA A 246 2.83 20.43 -19.09
N VAL A 247 2.72 20.14 -17.79
CA VAL A 247 2.84 21.15 -16.73
C VAL A 247 4.22 21.79 -16.73
N THR A 248 5.29 21.00 -16.85
CA THR A 248 6.67 21.51 -16.89
C THR A 248 6.99 22.36 -18.13
N ARG A 249 6.30 22.13 -19.26
CA ARG A 249 6.43 22.94 -20.48
C ARG A 249 5.57 24.20 -20.47
N GLY A 250 4.72 24.40 -19.47
CA GLY A 250 3.79 25.52 -19.41
C GLY A 250 2.67 25.46 -20.45
N THR A 251 2.42 24.28 -21.03
CA THR A 251 1.25 24.08 -21.89
C THR A 251 -0.01 24.01 -21.03
N PRO A 252 -1.04 24.84 -21.30
CA PRO A 252 -2.28 24.79 -20.53
C PRO A 252 -2.94 23.41 -20.70
N HIS A 253 -3.20 22.73 -19.59
CA HIS A 253 -4.12 21.61 -19.60
C HIS A 253 -5.52 22.14 -19.91
N GLY A 254 -6.24 21.45 -20.81
CA GLY A 254 -7.64 21.75 -21.10
C GLY A 254 -8.39 21.91 -19.79
N SER A 255 -8.99 23.07 -19.60
CA SER A 255 -9.75 23.43 -18.41
C SER A 255 -10.85 22.39 -18.19
N VAL A 256 -10.79 21.65 -17.08
CA VAL A 256 -11.89 20.82 -16.57
C VAL A 256 -12.72 21.64 -15.59
#